data_AF-A0A1G7D1Q8-F1
#
_entry.id   AF-A0A1G7D1Q8-F1
#
_cell.length_a   1.000
_cell.length_b   1.000
_cell.length_c   1.000
_cell.angle_alpha   90.00
_cell.angle_beta   90.00
_cell.angle_gamma   90.00
#
_symmetry.space_group_name_H-M   'P 1'
#
loop_
_entity.id
_entity.type
_entity.pdbx_description
1 polymer ?
#
loop_
_entity_poly.entity_id
_entity_poly.type
_entity_poly.pdbx_seq_one_letter_code
_entity_poly.pdbx_strand_id
1 'polypeptide(L)'
;ENSSCWVRVSHPWAGLNYGSIHIPRIGQEVIVDFLNGDPDYPIITGRVYNGIQMPPWKLPDNKTQSGTLTNWSKGGGGASMLRFEDKKGIEHLELSNTYGNTYLNMGYLMHQGSGSQRGYGFELRTDLWGSIRADKGLLITTYPQDFTSKVASNNPDGFDQLGDGLAGTAALMKDAGSAVKAMDSAIGAINGLKTSHMMALGAGVASMVGGQAGASSLAKAAAAVAAFADAGGDGGGGPEVSMPTNTDPAMPQAQALRELSKDITKPIVSIVSPEGHSMISPKPIVISSGQSASMHATQHITVSSGAQLTQLAKGGMLTHVSQGGQRNTVTQGDVASEAQAGHMNLTANQNITMASKTLDASVLGHENVNIKATEDSVLVDAGQHIRLEAADSITLVCGKGKAYIKLTKDGDIEIVGVRKGLLRFTDSLDEFGKPINMNC
;
A
#
# COMPACT_ATOMS: atom_id res chain seq x y z
N GLU A 1 38.30 -38.28 -48.41
CA GLU A 1 38.35 -36.87 -48.84
C GLU A 1 39.70 -36.63 -49.50
N ASN A 2 39.78 -36.72 -50.83
CA ASN A 2 40.92 -36.33 -51.70
C ASN A 2 40.51 -36.39 -53.19
N SER A 3 39.22 -36.21 -53.49
CA SER A 3 38.64 -36.62 -54.78
C SER A 3 38.69 -35.55 -55.86
N SER A 4 38.94 -34.28 -55.51
CA SER A 4 38.98 -33.15 -56.45
C SER A 4 39.78 -31.96 -55.91
N CYS A 5 39.97 -30.92 -56.73
CA CYS A 5 40.47 -29.61 -56.30
C CYS A 5 39.45 -28.83 -55.45
N TRP A 6 39.86 -27.70 -54.90
CA TRP A 6 38.96 -26.73 -54.26
C TRP A 6 38.16 -25.96 -55.30
N VAL A 7 36.84 -25.94 -55.15
CA VAL A 7 35.91 -25.28 -56.07
C VAL A 7 35.22 -24.12 -55.36
N ARG A 8 35.14 -22.95 -56.03
CA ARG A 8 34.43 -21.78 -55.48
C ARG A 8 32.92 -22.00 -55.53
N VAL A 9 32.20 -21.39 -54.59
CA VAL A 9 30.75 -21.54 -54.45
C VAL A 9 30.06 -20.20 -54.65
N SER A 10 29.09 -20.15 -55.54
CA SER A 10 28.18 -19.02 -55.72
C SER A 10 27.29 -18.86 -54.48
N HIS A 11 27.07 -17.61 -54.10
CA HIS A 11 26.26 -17.24 -52.94
C HIS A 11 25.20 -16.21 -53.35
N PRO A 12 23.99 -16.21 -52.76
CA PRO A 12 22.92 -15.26 -53.11
C PRO A 12 23.32 -13.78 -52.96
N TRP A 13 24.28 -13.48 -52.08
CA TRP A 13 24.82 -12.13 -51.89
C TRP A 13 26.27 -12.23 -51.41
N ALA A 14 27.23 -11.62 -52.13
CA ALA A 14 28.65 -11.68 -51.82
C ALA A 14 29.33 -10.30 -51.95
N GLY A 15 29.46 -9.58 -50.83
CA GLY A 15 30.20 -8.33 -50.70
C GLY A 15 31.56 -8.50 -50.00
N LEU A 16 32.33 -7.41 -49.87
CA LEU A 16 33.59 -7.41 -49.14
C LEU A 16 33.32 -7.53 -47.62
N ASN A 17 33.40 -8.75 -47.08
CA ASN A 17 33.13 -9.12 -45.67
C ASN A 17 31.67 -8.98 -45.19
N TYR A 18 30.71 -9.03 -46.11
CA TYR A 18 29.27 -9.15 -45.78
C TYR A 18 28.54 -9.90 -46.89
N GLY A 19 27.38 -10.49 -46.59
CA GLY A 19 26.60 -11.24 -47.58
C GLY A 19 25.80 -12.39 -46.96
N SER A 20 25.35 -13.31 -47.80
CA SER A 20 24.59 -14.50 -47.42
C SER A 20 25.36 -15.75 -47.80
N ILE A 21 25.96 -16.43 -46.82
CA ILE A 21 26.75 -17.64 -47.03
C ILE A 21 25.99 -18.90 -46.59
N HIS A 22 25.92 -19.89 -47.47
CA HIS A 22 25.50 -21.25 -47.13
C HIS A 22 26.49 -22.22 -47.74
N ILE A 23 27.27 -22.90 -46.91
CA ILE A 23 28.33 -23.82 -47.36
C ILE A 23 27.70 -25.20 -47.65
N PRO A 24 27.91 -25.80 -48.84
CA PRO A 24 27.43 -27.15 -49.11
C PRO A 24 28.09 -28.14 -48.15
N ARG A 25 27.34 -29.14 -47.71
CA ARG A 25 27.83 -30.22 -46.85
C ARG A 25 28.11 -31.48 -47.67
N ILE A 26 28.99 -32.34 -47.14
CA ILE A 26 29.30 -33.64 -47.74
C ILE A 26 28.00 -34.40 -48.03
N GLY A 27 27.89 -34.90 -49.27
CA GLY A 27 26.73 -35.62 -49.78
C GLY A 27 25.71 -34.73 -50.50
N GLN A 28 25.70 -33.41 -50.34
CA GLN A 28 24.76 -32.54 -51.05
C GLN A 28 25.04 -32.47 -52.55
N GLU A 29 23.98 -32.53 -53.36
CA GLU A 29 24.07 -32.35 -54.80
C GLU A 29 24.28 -30.86 -55.16
N VAL A 30 25.31 -30.59 -55.96
CA VAL A 30 25.69 -29.26 -56.40
C VAL A 30 25.71 -29.19 -57.93
N ILE A 31 25.33 -28.04 -58.48
CA ILE A 31 25.50 -27.74 -59.90
C ILE A 31 26.89 -27.13 -60.07
N VAL A 32 27.75 -27.77 -60.85
CA VAL A 32 29.08 -27.27 -61.20
C VAL A 32 29.03 -26.74 -62.63
N ASP A 33 29.37 -25.47 -62.79
CA ASP A 33 29.63 -24.82 -64.07
C ASP A 33 31.15 -24.63 -64.24
N PHE A 34 31.58 -24.36 -65.46
CA PHE A 34 32.98 -24.21 -65.82
C PHE A 34 33.17 -22.84 -66.48
N LEU A 35 34.07 -22.01 -65.92
CA LEU A 35 34.26 -20.66 -66.43
C LEU A 35 34.76 -20.72 -67.88
N ASN A 36 34.01 -20.08 -68.80
CA ASN A 36 34.24 -20.16 -70.26
C ASN A 36 34.23 -21.60 -70.83
N GLY A 37 33.60 -22.54 -70.14
CA GLY A 37 33.59 -23.95 -70.52
C GLY A 37 34.89 -24.71 -70.26
N ASP A 38 35.83 -24.12 -69.52
CA ASP A 38 37.13 -24.73 -69.20
C ASP A 38 37.03 -25.65 -67.96
N PRO A 39 37.23 -26.98 -68.11
CA PRO A 39 37.20 -27.93 -67.00
C PRO A 39 38.15 -27.62 -65.85
N ASP A 40 39.22 -26.86 -66.11
CA ASP A 40 40.23 -26.49 -65.09
C ASP A 40 39.74 -25.36 -64.16
N TYR A 41 38.66 -24.65 -64.51
CA TYR A 41 38.07 -23.57 -63.71
C TYR A 41 36.62 -23.84 -63.29
N PRO A 42 36.37 -24.87 -62.47
CA PRO A 42 35.03 -25.17 -61.98
C PRO A 42 34.53 -24.10 -60.99
N ILE A 43 33.21 -23.89 -60.97
CA ILE A 43 32.49 -23.07 -60.01
C ILE A 43 31.14 -23.70 -59.69
N ILE A 44 30.78 -23.80 -58.42
CA ILE A 44 29.46 -24.26 -57.99
C ILE A 44 28.47 -23.11 -58.13
N THR A 45 27.42 -23.26 -58.93
CA THR A 45 26.43 -22.21 -59.22
C THR A 45 25.12 -22.39 -58.47
N GLY A 46 24.80 -23.61 -58.05
CA GLY A 46 23.53 -23.92 -57.40
C GLY A 46 23.49 -25.29 -56.73
N ARG A 47 22.31 -25.65 -56.24
CA ARG A 47 22.01 -26.94 -55.59
C ARG A 47 20.59 -27.33 -55.93
N VAL A 48 20.33 -28.64 -55.90
CA VAL A 48 19.01 -29.20 -56.17
C VAL A 48 18.66 -30.22 -55.10
N TYR A 49 17.36 -30.38 -54.85
CA TYR A 49 16.82 -31.54 -54.16
C TYR A 49 16.64 -32.69 -55.15
N ASN A 50 16.72 -33.93 -54.68
CA ASN A 50 16.56 -35.15 -55.47
C ASN A 50 15.78 -36.21 -54.67
N GLY A 51 15.62 -37.42 -55.22
CA GLY A 51 14.86 -38.49 -54.56
C GLY A 51 15.45 -38.99 -53.23
N ILE A 52 16.73 -38.71 -52.95
CA ILE A 52 17.42 -39.03 -51.69
C ILE A 52 17.41 -37.83 -50.74
N GLN A 53 17.62 -36.63 -51.28
CA GLN A 53 17.61 -35.35 -50.55
C GLN A 53 16.36 -34.57 -50.92
N MET A 54 15.26 -34.86 -50.24
CA MET A 54 13.99 -34.16 -50.44
C MET A 54 13.98 -32.77 -49.76
N PRO A 55 13.16 -31.83 -50.25
CA PRO A 55 12.97 -30.54 -49.58
C PRO A 55 12.48 -30.70 -48.13
N PRO A 56 12.78 -29.74 -47.24
CA PRO A 56 12.43 -29.81 -45.81
C PRO A 56 10.92 -29.83 -45.56
N TRP A 57 10.14 -29.30 -46.50
CA TRP A 57 8.68 -29.36 -46.47
C TRP A 57 8.20 -30.24 -47.62
N LYS A 58 7.44 -31.27 -47.28
CA LYS A 58 6.99 -32.30 -48.23
C LYS A 58 6.11 -31.66 -49.31
N LEU A 59 6.47 -31.89 -50.57
CA LEU A 59 5.69 -31.49 -51.74
C LEU A 59 4.84 -32.68 -52.26
N PRO A 60 3.65 -32.42 -52.83
CA PRO A 60 3.01 -31.12 -53.06
C PRO A 60 2.22 -30.57 -51.84
N ASP A 61 2.18 -31.31 -50.74
CA ASP A 61 1.33 -31.02 -49.57
C ASP A 61 1.56 -29.60 -49.00
N ASN A 62 2.82 -29.14 -48.98
CA ASN A 62 3.24 -27.85 -48.42
C ASN A 62 3.72 -26.87 -49.50
N LYS A 63 3.08 -26.86 -50.67
CA LYS A 63 3.47 -26.02 -51.83
C LYS A 63 3.45 -24.50 -51.59
N THR A 64 2.89 -24.04 -50.48
CA THR A 64 2.81 -22.64 -50.06
C THR A 64 3.80 -22.30 -48.95
N GLN A 65 4.61 -23.26 -48.49
CA GLN A 65 5.66 -23.04 -47.49
C GLN A 65 6.98 -22.69 -48.16
N SER A 66 7.66 -21.70 -47.60
CA SER A 66 8.99 -21.27 -48.05
C SER A 66 9.85 -20.84 -46.87
N GLY A 67 11.16 -20.76 -47.07
CA GLY A 67 12.10 -20.25 -46.06
C GLY A 67 13.40 -21.05 -45.96
N THR A 68 14.02 -21.03 -44.77
CA THR A 68 15.27 -21.71 -44.46
C THR A 68 15.10 -22.66 -43.29
N LEU A 69 15.40 -23.94 -43.49
CA LEU A 69 15.59 -24.90 -42.42
C LEU A 69 17.05 -25.34 -42.40
N THR A 70 17.73 -25.12 -41.28
CA THR A 70 19.09 -25.61 -41.06
C THR A 70 19.07 -26.99 -40.42
N ASN A 71 20.22 -27.65 -40.41
CA ASN A 71 20.45 -28.85 -39.60
C ASN A 71 21.75 -28.61 -38.83
N TRP A 72 21.83 -28.87 -37.53
CA TRP A 72 23.07 -28.64 -36.80
C TRP A 72 24.19 -29.55 -37.33
N SER A 73 25.39 -28.99 -37.48
CA SER A 73 26.50 -29.69 -38.13
C SER A 73 27.09 -30.79 -37.22
N LYS A 74 27.73 -31.80 -37.84
CA LYS A 74 28.48 -32.89 -37.19
C LYS A 74 27.72 -33.59 -36.03
N GLY A 75 26.78 -34.47 -36.36
CA GLY A 75 26.07 -35.30 -35.38
C GLY A 75 25.08 -34.53 -34.49
N GLY A 76 24.79 -33.27 -34.79
CA GLY A 76 23.76 -32.50 -34.11
C GLY A 76 22.35 -32.98 -34.43
N GLY A 77 21.47 -33.00 -33.42
CA GLY A 77 20.09 -33.47 -33.51
C GLY A 77 19.03 -32.35 -33.52
N GLY A 78 19.37 -31.15 -34.00
CA GLY A 78 18.48 -29.98 -33.96
C GLY A 78 18.63 -29.08 -35.17
N ALA A 79 17.80 -28.02 -35.21
CA ALA A 79 17.70 -27.10 -36.33
C ALA A 79 17.35 -25.68 -35.86
N SER A 80 17.66 -24.71 -36.72
CA SER A 80 17.07 -23.37 -36.71
C SER A 80 16.23 -23.19 -37.97
N MET A 81 15.06 -22.59 -37.84
CA MET A 81 14.12 -22.40 -38.94
C MET A 81 13.65 -20.94 -39.05
N LEU A 82 13.55 -20.45 -40.28
CA LEU A 82 12.75 -19.31 -40.68
C LEU A 82 11.77 -19.82 -41.74
N ARG A 83 10.47 -19.80 -41.47
CA ARG A 83 9.45 -20.33 -42.39
C ARG A 83 8.29 -19.35 -42.58
N PHE A 84 7.88 -19.19 -43.83
CA PHE A 84 6.69 -18.49 -44.27
C PHE A 84 5.66 -19.53 -44.73
N GLU A 85 4.41 -19.34 -44.33
CA GLU A 85 3.26 -20.07 -44.86
C GLU A 85 2.33 -19.07 -45.54
N ASP A 86 2.15 -19.21 -46.86
CA ASP A 86 1.32 -18.31 -47.67
C ASP A 86 -0.04 -18.94 -48.03
N LYS A 87 -0.40 -20.07 -47.40
CA LYS A 87 -1.71 -20.68 -47.61
C LYS A 87 -2.80 -19.78 -47.04
N LYS A 88 -3.71 -19.38 -47.94
CA LYS A 88 -4.86 -18.53 -47.62
C LYS A 88 -5.60 -19.02 -46.37
N GLY A 89 -5.76 -18.13 -45.40
CA GLY A 89 -6.50 -18.34 -44.15
C GLY A 89 -5.69 -18.99 -43.03
N ILE A 90 -4.44 -19.38 -43.27
CA ILE A 90 -3.52 -19.89 -42.23
C ILE A 90 -2.13 -19.25 -42.31
N GLU A 91 -2.05 -18.03 -42.84
CA GLU A 91 -0.80 -17.33 -43.09
C GLU A 91 -0.03 -17.07 -41.80
N HIS A 92 1.24 -17.48 -41.75
CA HIS A 92 2.08 -17.25 -40.57
C HIS A 92 3.58 -17.21 -40.90
N LEU A 93 4.33 -16.61 -39.98
CA LEU A 93 5.78 -16.57 -39.95
C LEU A 93 6.27 -17.28 -38.69
N GLU A 94 7.25 -18.16 -38.85
CA GLU A 94 7.93 -18.83 -37.75
C GLU A 94 9.44 -18.55 -37.81
N LEU A 95 9.99 -18.09 -36.68
CA LEU A 95 11.42 -18.09 -36.40
C LEU A 95 11.66 -18.98 -35.19
N SER A 96 12.38 -20.09 -35.36
CA SER A 96 12.52 -21.09 -34.31
C SER A 96 13.89 -21.74 -34.20
N ASN A 97 14.15 -22.29 -33.03
CA ASN A 97 15.35 -23.04 -32.69
C ASN A 97 14.98 -24.26 -31.83
N THR A 98 15.44 -25.44 -32.22
CA THR A 98 15.20 -26.68 -31.46
C THR A 98 15.77 -26.61 -30.05
N TYR A 99 16.84 -25.83 -29.82
CA TYR A 99 17.41 -25.66 -28.49
C TYR A 99 16.44 -24.92 -27.57
N GLY A 100 16.02 -25.61 -26.51
CA GLY A 100 15.07 -25.07 -25.55
C GLY A 100 13.69 -24.79 -26.14
N ASN A 101 13.34 -25.39 -27.30
CA ASN A 101 12.04 -25.20 -27.95
C ASN A 101 11.64 -23.71 -28.01
N THR A 102 12.52 -22.90 -28.61
CA THR A 102 12.40 -21.44 -28.63
C THR A 102 11.79 -20.98 -29.95
N TYR A 103 10.67 -20.25 -29.89
CA TYR A 103 9.90 -19.84 -31.07
C TYR A 103 9.45 -18.38 -30.96
N LEU A 104 9.50 -17.68 -32.09
CA LEU A 104 8.68 -16.52 -32.39
C LEU A 104 7.71 -16.90 -33.52
N ASN A 105 6.43 -17.01 -33.19
CA ASN A 105 5.35 -17.27 -34.15
C ASN A 105 4.57 -15.97 -34.37
N MET A 106 4.22 -15.64 -35.62
CA MET A 106 3.46 -14.44 -35.98
C MET A 106 2.38 -14.76 -37.02
N GLY A 107 1.20 -14.15 -36.90
CA GLY A 107 0.05 -14.40 -37.78
C GLY A 107 -0.87 -15.49 -37.22
N TYR A 108 -1.13 -16.52 -38.00
CA TYR A 108 -1.95 -17.67 -37.61
C TYR A 108 -1.20 -18.60 -36.65
N LEU A 109 -1.64 -18.67 -35.39
CA LEU A 109 -0.98 -19.46 -34.35
C LEU A 109 -1.55 -20.89 -34.29
N MET A 110 -0.69 -21.90 -34.40
CA MET A 110 -1.06 -23.32 -34.36
C MET A 110 -0.43 -24.06 -33.17
N HIS A 111 -1.10 -25.08 -32.65
CA HIS A 111 -0.48 -26.02 -31.71
C HIS A 111 0.61 -26.84 -32.42
N GLN A 112 1.82 -26.84 -31.87
CA GLN A 112 2.99 -27.49 -32.47
C GLN A 112 2.86 -29.03 -32.59
N GLY A 113 1.97 -29.65 -31.80
CA GLY A 113 1.71 -31.10 -31.86
C GLY A 113 0.52 -31.49 -32.73
N SER A 114 -0.64 -30.86 -32.52
CA SER A 114 -1.90 -31.23 -33.20
C SER A 114 -2.13 -30.49 -34.53
N GLY A 115 -1.41 -29.41 -34.81
CA GLY A 115 -1.66 -28.53 -35.97
C GLY A 115 -2.97 -27.75 -35.87
N SER A 116 -3.71 -27.88 -34.76
CA SER A 116 -4.97 -27.17 -34.57
C SER A 116 -4.70 -25.69 -34.28
N GLN A 117 -5.59 -24.83 -34.77
CA GLN A 117 -5.53 -23.40 -34.48
C GLN A 117 -5.63 -23.15 -32.98
N ARG A 118 -4.79 -22.24 -32.48
CA ARG A 118 -4.82 -21.77 -31.09
C ARG A 118 -5.07 -20.27 -30.95
N GLY A 119 -4.90 -19.48 -32.03
CA GLY A 119 -5.19 -18.05 -32.03
C GLY A 119 -4.58 -17.29 -33.19
N TYR A 120 -4.52 -15.97 -33.04
CA TYR A 120 -3.86 -15.04 -33.95
C TYR A 120 -2.99 -14.06 -33.16
N GLY A 121 -1.99 -13.47 -33.80
CA GLY A 121 -1.14 -12.43 -33.19
C GLY A 121 0.32 -12.83 -33.23
N PHE A 122 1.03 -12.71 -32.11
CA PHE A 122 2.38 -13.23 -31.97
C PHE A 122 2.56 -14.01 -30.66
N GLU A 123 3.49 -14.95 -30.66
CA GLU A 123 3.94 -15.66 -29.45
C GLU A 123 5.45 -15.72 -29.44
N LEU A 124 6.05 -15.27 -28.34
CA LEU A 124 7.43 -15.57 -27.97
C LEU A 124 7.42 -16.63 -26.87
N ARG A 125 7.99 -17.80 -27.13
CA ARG A 125 8.00 -18.96 -26.23
C ARG A 125 9.40 -19.57 -26.14
N THR A 126 9.75 -20.09 -24.96
CA THR A 126 10.91 -20.97 -24.73
C THR A 126 10.64 -21.89 -23.53
N ASP A 127 11.28 -23.06 -23.48
CA ASP A 127 11.35 -23.93 -22.29
C ASP A 127 12.48 -23.51 -21.33
N LEU A 128 13.27 -22.49 -21.71
CA LEU A 128 14.35 -21.91 -20.91
C LEU A 128 13.90 -20.57 -20.30
N TRP A 129 14.86 -19.71 -19.94
CA TRP A 129 14.59 -18.35 -19.47
C TRP A 129 14.35 -17.40 -20.63
N GLY A 130 13.33 -16.55 -20.49
CA GLY A 130 13.11 -15.39 -21.37
C GLY A 130 13.62 -14.11 -20.74
N SER A 131 14.15 -13.20 -21.55
CA SER A 131 14.51 -11.84 -21.13
C SER A 131 13.99 -10.84 -22.14
N ILE A 132 13.18 -9.87 -21.68
CA ILE A 132 12.80 -8.68 -22.44
C ILE A 132 13.52 -7.51 -21.78
N ARG A 133 14.44 -6.87 -22.51
CA ARG A 133 15.23 -5.74 -22.03
C ARG A 133 15.11 -4.59 -23.01
N ALA A 134 14.81 -3.40 -22.50
CA ALA A 134 14.77 -2.17 -23.28
C ALA A 134 15.39 -1.04 -22.46
N ASP A 135 16.59 -0.60 -22.86
CA ASP A 135 17.40 0.38 -22.11
C ASP A 135 16.76 1.78 -22.06
N LYS A 136 15.78 2.04 -22.92
CA LYS A 136 15.09 3.33 -23.03
C LYS A 136 13.66 3.33 -22.49
N GLY A 137 13.13 2.18 -22.05
CA GLY A 137 11.74 2.04 -21.61
C GLY A 137 11.00 0.87 -22.27
N LEU A 138 9.95 0.37 -21.61
CA LEU A 138 9.12 -0.75 -22.06
C LEU A 138 7.64 -0.41 -21.86
N LEU A 139 6.88 -0.37 -22.96
CA LEU A 139 5.42 -0.24 -22.94
C LEU A 139 4.79 -1.61 -23.20
N ILE A 140 3.91 -2.03 -22.30
CA ILE A 140 3.07 -3.22 -22.44
C ILE A 140 1.62 -2.74 -22.43
N THR A 141 0.99 -2.74 -23.61
CA THR A 141 -0.37 -2.20 -23.80
C THR A 141 -1.28 -3.20 -24.50
N THR A 142 -2.56 -3.20 -24.12
CA THR A 142 -3.63 -3.90 -24.86
C THR A 142 -4.66 -2.93 -25.45
N TYR A 143 -4.33 -1.64 -25.54
CA TYR A 143 -5.19 -0.68 -26.23
C TYR A 143 -5.10 -0.86 -27.75
N PRO A 144 -6.22 -0.72 -28.47
CA PRO A 144 -6.23 -0.79 -29.91
C PRO A 144 -5.58 0.46 -30.52
N GLN A 145 -4.62 0.25 -31.42
CA GLN A 145 -4.00 1.30 -32.21
C GLN A 145 -4.22 1.03 -33.69
N ASP A 146 -4.62 2.06 -34.45
CA ASP A 146 -4.56 2.01 -35.90
C ASP A 146 -3.08 2.11 -36.30
N PHE A 147 -2.56 1.09 -36.97
CA PHE A 147 -1.15 1.02 -37.40
C PHE A 147 -0.73 2.18 -38.31
N THR A 148 -1.70 2.90 -38.91
CA THR A 148 -1.48 4.08 -39.74
C THR A 148 -1.47 5.40 -38.96
N SER A 149 -2.00 5.41 -37.73
CA SER A 149 -1.95 6.56 -36.83
C SER A 149 -0.53 6.70 -36.26
N LYS A 150 0.24 7.64 -36.81
CA LYS A 150 1.51 8.08 -36.24
C LYS A 150 1.26 8.89 -34.95
N VAL A 151 1.01 8.21 -33.84
CA VAL A 151 1.01 8.84 -32.51
C VAL A 151 1.89 7.95 -31.61
N ALA A 152 3.20 8.16 -31.59
CA ALA A 152 3.98 9.20 -30.89
C ALA A 152 4.38 8.71 -29.50
N SER A 153 5.69 8.65 -29.26
CA SER A 153 6.39 8.32 -28.02
C SER A 153 5.99 9.13 -26.77
N ASN A 154 4.95 9.96 -26.87
CA ASN A 154 4.62 11.02 -25.92
C ASN A 154 3.17 10.93 -25.38
N ASN A 155 2.40 9.90 -25.75
CA ASN A 155 1.07 9.66 -25.15
C ASN A 155 0.69 8.17 -25.23
N PRO A 156 1.26 7.30 -24.38
CA PRO A 156 0.86 5.90 -24.36
C PRO A 156 -0.62 5.79 -23.95
N ASP A 157 -1.31 4.83 -24.55
CA ASP A 157 -2.71 4.57 -24.22
C ASP A 157 -2.91 4.35 -22.71
N GLY A 158 -4.05 4.76 -22.17
CA GLY A 158 -4.33 4.60 -20.73
C GLY A 158 -3.77 5.73 -19.84
N PHE A 159 -3.08 6.71 -20.42
CA PHE A 159 -2.47 7.81 -19.68
C PHE A 159 -3.49 8.71 -18.94
N ASP A 160 -4.62 9.03 -19.58
CA ASP A 160 -5.63 9.92 -19.02
C ASP A 160 -6.26 9.35 -17.73
N GLN A 161 -6.42 8.02 -17.67
CA GLN A 161 -6.95 7.29 -16.51
C GLN A 161 -6.07 7.48 -15.27
N LEU A 162 -4.74 7.51 -15.43
CA LEU A 162 -3.81 7.80 -14.34
C LEU A 162 -3.97 9.25 -13.86
N GLY A 163 -4.26 10.19 -14.76
CA GLY A 163 -4.56 11.58 -14.43
C GLY A 163 -5.82 11.73 -13.57
N ASP A 164 -6.92 11.10 -13.97
CA ASP A 164 -8.18 11.18 -13.24
C ASP A 164 -8.06 10.59 -11.83
N GLY A 165 -7.36 9.45 -11.69
CA GLY A 165 -7.10 8.83 -10.38
C GLY A 165 -6.27 9.71 -9.43
N LEU A 166 -5.19 10.34 -9.95
CA LEU A 166 -4.37 11.24 -9.14
C LEU A 166 -5.11 12.55 -8.79
N ALA A 167 -5.92 13.10 -9.70
CA ALA A 167 -6.72 14.29 -9.45
C ALA A 167 -7.75 14.07 -8.34
N GLY A 168 -8.47 12.94 -8.37
CA GLY A 168 -9.39 12.55 -7.30
C GLY A 168 -8.68 12.41 -5.94
N THR A 169 -7.47 11.84 -5.94
CA THR A 169 -6.66 11.70 -4.72
C THR A 169 -6.26 13.07 -4.15
N ALA A 170 -5.85 14.03 -4.98
CA ALA A 170 -5.47 15.36 -4.52
C ALA A 170 -6.60 16.10 -3.78
N ALA A 171 -7.85 15.93 -4.24
CA ALA A 171 -9.02 16.50 -3.55
C ALA A 171 -9.21 15.87 -2.15
N LEU A 172 -9.18 14.53 -2.06
CA LEU A 172 -9.26 13.81 -0.78
C LEU A 172 -8.15 14.23 0.20
N MET A 173 -6.94 14.48 -0.29
CA MET A 173 -5.81 14.92 0.55
C MET A 173 -5.98 16.32 1.10
N LYS A 174 -6.62 17.23 0.36
CA LYS A 174 -6.97 18.58 0.82
C LYS A 174 -8.01 18.52 1.93
N ASP A 175 -9.00 17.65 1.79
CA ASP A 175 -10.04 17.43 2.80
C ASP A 175 -9.43 16.83 4.07
N ALA A 176 -8.57 15.83 3.92
CA ALA A 176 -7.81 15.24 5.03
C ALA A 176 -6.97 16.30 5.76
N GLY A 177 -6.31 17.21 5.03
CA GLY A 177 -5.47 18.24 5.61
C GLY A 177 -6.27 19.28 6.42
N SER A 178 -7.50 19.57 5.97
CA SER A 178 -8.42 20.43 6.71
C SER A 178 -8.94 19.74 7.97
N ALA A 179 -9.22 18.43 7.89
CA ALA A 179 -9.67 17.64 9.03
C ALA A 179 -8.60 17.50 10.12
N VAL A 180 -7.33 17.29 9.75
CA VAL A 180 -6.20 17.23 10.71
C VAL A 180 -6.08 18.54 11.48
N LYS A 181 -6.11 19.69 10.79
CA LYS A 181 -6.05 21.01 11.45
C LYS A 181 -7.22 21.25 12.42
N ALA A 182 -8.42 20.79 12.04
CA ALA A 182 -9.59 20.88 12.89
C ALA A 182 -9.45 20.01 14.16
N MET A 183 -8.88 18.81 14.02
CA MET A 183 -8.58 17.92 15.14
C MET A 183 -7.55 18.53 16.10
N ASP A 184 -6.46 19.09 15.57
CA ASP A 184 -5.44 19.77 16.39
C ASP A 184 -6.05 20.93 17.20
N SER A 185 -6.94 21.70 16.58
CA SER A 185 -7.66 22.80 17.26
C SER A 185 -8.58 22.28 18.37
N ALA A 186 -9.29 21.17 18.15
CA ALA A 186 -10.17 20.56 19.15
C ALA A 186 -9.38 20.02 20.34
N ILE A 187 -8.24 19.34 20.11
CA ILE A 187 -7.34 18.87 21.17
C ILE A 187 -6.78 20.06 21.97
N GLY A 188 -6.37 21.13 21.28
CA GLY A 188 -5.93 22.38 21.93
C GLY A 188 -6.99 22.98 22.85
N ALA A 189 -8.25 23.03 22.43
CA ALA A 189 -9.36 23.52 23.24
C ALA A 189 -9.61 22.64 24.48
N ILE A 190 -9.55 21.30 24.33
CA ILE A 190 -9.68 20.35 25.44
C ILE A 190 -8.55 20.56 26.46
N ASN A 191 -7.33 20.80 25.99
CA ASN A 191 -6.20 21.06 26.87
C ASN A 191 -6.38 22.35 27.68
N GLY A 192 -6.93 23.42 27.08
CA GLY A 192 -7.34 24.62 27.82
C GLY A 192 -8.41 24.34 28.90
N LEU A 193 -9.38 23.47 28.59
CA LEU A 193 -10.41 23.06 29.55
C LEU A 193 -9.82 22.24 30.72
N LYS A 194 -8.88 21.32 30.45
CA LYS A 194 -8.14 20.56 31.48
C LYS A 194 -7.43 21.52 32.44
N THR A 195 -6.63 22.45 31.90
CA THR A 195 -5.88 23.42 32.69
C THR A 195 -6.78 24.29 33.56
N SER A 196 -7.87 24.84 32.99
CA SER A 196 -8.81 25.68 33.75
C SER A 196 -9.56 24.89 34.83
N HIS A 197 -9.91 23.63 34.58
CA HIS A 197 -10.56 22.78 35.57
C HIS A 197 -9.64 22.48 36.76
N MET A 198 -8.38 22.09 36.50
CA MET A 198 -7.41 21.81 37.55
C MET A 198 -7.11 23.05 38.41
N MET A 199 -6.97 24.23 37.79
CA MET A 199 -6.81 25.49 38.53
C MET A 199 -8.01 25.82 39.42
N ALA A 200 -9.25 25.62 38.92
CA ALA A 200 -10.46 25.87 39.69
C ALA A 200 -10.61 24.88 40.87
N LEU A 201 -10.28 23.60 40.66
CA LEU A 201 -10.27 22.59 41.72
C LEU A 201 -9.27 22.96 42.82
N GLY A 202 -8.07 23.40 42.41
CA GLY A 202 -7.03 23.85 43.31
C GLY A 202 -7.47 25.03 44.18
N ALA A 203 -7.97 26.10 43.56
CA ALA A 203 -8.44 27.28 44.29
C ALA A 203 -9.58 26.96 45.27
N GLY A 204 -10.54 26.12 44.86
CA GLY A 204 -11.62 25.64 45.72
C GLY A 204 -11.10 24.92 46.96
N VAL A 205 -10.24 23.91 46.80
CA VAL A 205 -9.68 23.14 47.91
C VAL A 205 -8.82 24.00 48.83
N ALA A 206 -7.98 24.90 48.30
CA ALA A 206 -7.16 25.81 49.12
C ALA A 206 -8.00 26.68 50.06
N SER A 207 -9.15 27.17 49.60
CA SER A 207 -10.07 27.98 50.41
C SER A 207 -10.81 27.20 51.50
N MET A 208 -10.92 25.87 51.37
CA MET A 208 -11.66 25.01 52.31
C MET A 208 -10.77 24.41 53.41
N VAL A 209 -9.46 24.24 53.16
CA VAL A 209 -8.60 23.38 54.01
C VAL A 209 -7.71 24.16 55.00
N GLY A 210 -7.74 25.50 55.02
CA GLY A 210 -7.01 26.27 56.03
C GLY A 210 -5.51 25.95 56.07
N GLY A 211 -4.76 26.47 55.09
CA GLY A 211 -3.31 26.72 55.21
C GLY A 211 -2.32 25.54 55.23
N GLN A 212 -2.67 24.31 55.66
CA GLN A 212 -1.63 23.28 55.86
C GLN A 212 -1.94 21.85 55.37
N ALA A 213 -3.20 21.45 55.19
CA ALA A 213 -3.52 20.10 54.65
C ALA A 213 -3.88 20.09 53.14
N GLY A 214 -3.89 21.24 52.47
CA GLY A 214 -4.17 21.36 51.02
C GLY A 214 -2.93 21.54 50.14
N ALA A 215 -1.74 21.76 50.71
CA ALA A 215 -0.57 22.18 49.94
C ALA A 215 0.06 21.06 49.10
N SER A 216 0.04 19.81 49.54
CA SER A 216 0.71 18.70 48.85
C SER A 216 -0.08 18.15 47.65
N SER A 217 -1.41 18.06 47.74
CA SER A 217 -2.28 17.64 46.63
C SER A 217 -2.47 18.74 45.59
N LEU A 218 -2.57 20.02 46.00
CA LEU A 218 -2.49 21.16 45.06
C LEU A 218 -1.13 21.30 44.42
N ALA A 219 -0.03 21.12 45.16
CA ALA A 219 1.30 21.23 44.58
C ALA A 219 1.55 20.10 43.57
N LYS A 220 1.03 18.89 43.79
CA LYS A 220 1.08 17.80 42.81
C LYS A 220 0.18 18.06 41.60
N ALA A 221 -1.03 18.57 41.79
CA ALA A 221 -1.90 18.97 40.69
C ALA A 221 -1.32 20.15 39.89
N ALA A 222 -0.74 21.14 40.57
CA ALA A 222 -0.05 22.27 39.96
C ALA A 222 1.27 21.86 39.29
N ALA A 223 2.00 20.88 39.84
CA ALA A 223 3.17 20.29 39.21
C ALA A 223 2.79 19.43 37.99
N ALA A 224 1.67 18.71 38.03
CA ALA A 224 1.13 18.00 36.87
C ALA A 224 0.70 18.99 35.76
N VAL A 225 0.11 20.13 36.12
CA VAL A 225 -0.20 21.24 35.19
C VAL A 225 1.08 21.91 34.66
N ALA A 226 2.09 22.12 35.51
CA ALA A 226 3.36 22.73 35.11
C ALA A 226 4.17 21.81 34.19
N ALA A 227 4.25 20.50 34.50
CA ALA A 227 4.85 19.49 33.63
C ALA A 227 4.10 19.37 32.29
N PHE A 228 2.78 19.54 32.30
CA PHE A 228 1.95 19.59 31.09
C PHE A 228 2.20 20.85 30.24
N ALA A 229 2.49 22.00 30.86
CA ALA A 229 2.82 23.24 30.16
C ALA A 229 4.26 23.27 29.62
N ASP A 230 5.22 22.65 30.31
CA ASP A 230 6.66 22.64 29.96
C ASP A 230 7.05 21.59 28.90
N ALA A 231 6.18 20.62 28.59
CA ALA A 231 6.43 19.64 27.51
C ALA A 231 6.39 20.26 26.10
N GLY A 232 6.14 21.56 25.97
CA GLY A 232 6.24 22.33 24.72
C GLY A 232 7.69 22.63 24.32
N GLY A 233 8.46 21.59 23.98
CA GLY A 233 9.71 21.75 23.23
C GLY A 233 9.45 22.29 21.82
N ASP A 234 10.06 23.44 21.53
CA ASP A 234 10.40 24.01 20.21
C ASP A 234 9.57 23.63 18.96
N GLY A 235 8.24 23.78 19.01
CA GLY A 235 7.46 23.55 17.80
C GLY A 235 5.96 23.79 17.82
N GLY A 236 5.44 24.77 18.58
CA GLY A 236 4.09 25.31 18.38
C GLY A 236 2.88 24.36 18.54
N GLY A 237 3.09 23.09 18.88
CA GLY A 237 2.04 22.14 19.25
C GLY A 237 1.98 22.01 20.76
N GLY A 238 0.79 22.11 21.35
CA GLY A 238 0.59 21.78 22.77
C GLY A 238 0.99 20.33 23.08
N PRO A 239 1.01 19.95 24.37
CA PRO A 239 1.56 18.67 24.86
C PRO A 239 0.98 17.38 24.22
N GLU A 240 -0.11 17.43 23.45
CA GLU A 240 -0.78 16.24 22.91
C GLU A 240 -0.89 16.22 21.35
N VAL A 241 0.01 16.92 20.63
CA VAL A 241 -0.12 17.16 19.17
C VAL A 241 0.97 16.45 18.31
N SER A 242 1.67 15.46 18.86
CA SER A 242 2.69 14.70 18.11
C SER A 242 2.08 13.61 17.20
N MET A 243 1.38 14.02 16.14
CA MET A 243 0.71 13.14 15.17
C MET A 243 1.14 13.45 13.72
N PRO A 244 1.00 12.52 12.76
CA PRO A 244 1.29 12.79 11.35
C PRO A 244 0.40 13.92 10.79
N THR A 245 1.03 14.99 10.29
CA THR A 245 0.32 16.16 9.73
C THR A 245 0.35 16.22 8.20
N ASN A 246 1.31 15.54 7.56
CA ASN A 246 1.36 15.44 6.11
C ASN A 246 0.41 14.34 5.62
N THR A 247 -0.61 14.70 4.86
CA THR A 247 -1.65 13.79 4.40
C THR A 247 -1.23 12.92 3.21
N ASP A 248 -0.22 13.33 2.45
CA ASP A 248 0.42 12.48 1.43
C ASP A 248 1.89 12.90 1.16
N PRO A 249 2.86 12.34 1.90
CA PRO A 249 4.27 12.62 1.65
C PRO A 249 4.79 12.07 0.31
N ALA A 250 4.02 11.22 -0.38
CA ALA A 250 4.43 10.56 -1.63
C ALA A 250 3.83 11.20 -2.89
N MET A 251 2.90 12.17 -2.77
CA MET A 251 2.22 12.77 -3.91
C MET A 251 3.16 13.41 -4.94
N PRO A 252 4.22 14.16 -4.55
CA PRO A 252 5.16 14.72 -5.54
C PRO A 252 5.84 13.64 -6.38
N GLN A 253 6.23 12.52 -5.78
CA GLN A 253 6.86 11.39 -6.47
C GLN A 253 5.86 10.68 -7.40
N ALA A 254 4.61 10.51 -6.96
CA ALA A 254 3.55 9.92 -7.78
C ALA A 254 3.22 10.79 -9.01
N GLN A 255 3.12 12.11 -8.83
CA GLN A 255 2.91 13.07 -9.93
C GLN A 255 4.09 13.08 -10.91
N ALA A 256 5.33 13.06 -10.41
CA ALA A 256 6.52 12.98 -11.25
C ALA A 256 6.56 11.67 -12.06
N LEU A 257 6.21 10.54 -11.45
CA LEU A 257 6.13 9.25 -12.14
C LEU A 257 5.05 9.25 -13.22
N ARG A 258 3.88 9.88 -12.96
CA ARG A 258 2.85 10.09 -13.98
C ARG A 258 3.39 10.89 -15.17
N GLU A 259 4.09 11.99 -14.94
CA GLU A 259 4.64 12.76 -16.07
C GLU A 259 5.71 11.96 -16.84
N LEU A 260 6.55 11.19 -16.13
CA LEU A 260 7.50 10.25 -16.75
C LEU A 260 6.77 9.16 -17.56
N SER A 261 5.62 8.67 -17.11
CA SER A 261 4.87 7.62 -17.80
C SER A 261 4.33 8.04 -19.16
N LYS A 262 4.28 9.34 -19.48
CA LYS A 262 3.98 9.85 -20.83
C LYS A 262 5.12 9.62 -21.82
N ASP A 263 6.35 9.63 -21.33
CA ASP A 263 7.56 9.67 -22.14
C ASP A 263 8.23 8.29 -22.12
N ILE A 264 7.92 7.46 -23.13
CA ILE A 264 8.51 6.12 -23.27
C ILE A 264 10.00 6.17 -23.65
N THR A 265 10.61 7.35 -23.77
CA THR A 265 12.06 7.51 -23.94
C THR A 265 12.82 7.48 -22.61
N LYS A 266 12.10 7.49 -21.49
CA LYS A 266 12.64 7.26 -20.15
C LYS A 266 12.64 5.77 -19.84
N PRO A 267 13.63 5.27 -19.07
CA PRO A 267 13.74 3.84 -18.72
C PRO A 267 12.67 3.42 -17.69
N ILE A 268 11.41 3.49 -18.09
CA ILE A 268 10.22 3.15 -17.34
C ILE A 268 9.58 1.88 -17.90
N VAL A 269 8.87 1.14 -17.06
CA VAL A 269 7.95 0.10 -17.52
C VAL A 269 6.53 0.60 -17.31
N SER A 270 5.77 0.73 -18.39
CA SER A 270 4.36 1.11 -18.35
C SER A 270 3.52 -0.09 -18.77
N ILE A 271 2.57 -0.49 -17.93
CA ILE A 271 1.63 -1.59 -18.19
C ILE A 271 0.23 -1.00 -18.14
N VAL A 272 -0.49 -1.06 -19.25
CA VAL A 272 -1.78 -0.36 -19.44
C VAL A 272 -2.78 -1.25 -20.18
N SER A 273 -4.01 -1.32 -19.68
CA SER A 273 -5.08 -2.13 -20.25
C SER A 273 -6.45 -1.52 -19.93
N PRO A 274 -7.36 -1.40 -20.92
CA PRO A 274 -8.69 -0.83 -20.69
C PRO A 274 -9.62 -1.76 -19.88
N GLU A 275 -9.37 -3.06 -19.90
CA GLU A 275 -10.21 -4.08 -19.24
C GLU A 275 -9.62 -4.58 -17.90
N GLY A 276 -8.57 -3.92 -17.41
CA GLY A 276 -7.95 -4.19 -16.12
C GLY A 276 -6.68 -5.06 -16.16
N HIS A 277 -6.12 -5.30 -14.97
CA HIS A 277 -4.86 -6.02 -14.77
C HIS A 277 -5.01 -7.10 -13.70
N SER A 278 -4.40 -8.26 -13.93
CA SER A 278 -4.36 -9.37 -12.96
C SER A 278 -2.91 -9.76 -12.67
N MET A 279 -2.58 -9.90 -11.39
CA MET A 279 -1.28 -10.36 -10.91
C MET A 279 -1.50 -11.53 -9.95
N ILE A 280 -1.18 -12.74 -10.40
CA ILE A 280 -1.45 -13.97 -9.65
C ILE A 280 -0.18 -14.80 -9.59
N SER A 281 0.12 -15.32 -8.40
CA SER A 281 1.20 -16.29 -8.19
C SER A 281 0.82 -17.25 -7.05
N PRO A 282 1.07 -18.56 -7.20
CA PRO A 282 0.93 -19.52 -6.09
C PRO A 282 2.05 -19.37 -5.05
N LYS A 283 3.06 -18.55 -5.36
CA LYS A 283 4.18 -18.16 -4.50
C LYS A 283 4.05 -16.67 -4.15
N PRO A 284 4.82 -16.16 -3.17
CA PRO A 284 4.72 -14.77 -2.76
C PRO A 284 4.87 -13.76 -3.91
N ILE A 285 4.11 -12.67 -3.84
CA ILE A 285 4.28 -11.46 -4.66
C ILE A 285 4.88 -10.39 -3.75
N VAL A 286 5.94 -9.74 -4.20
CA VAL A 286 6.61 -8.65 -3.47
C VAL A 286 6.53 -7.37 -4.30
N ILE A 287 5.99 -6.30 -3.72
CA ILE A 287 5.96 -4.96 -4.30
C ILE A 287 6.85 -4.08 -3.40
N SER A 288 7.92 -3.52 -3.96
CA SER A 288 8.91 -2.76 -3.21
C SER A 288 9.36 -1.53 -3.99
N SER A 289 9.55 -0.42 -3.30
CA SER A 289 10.06 0.84 -3.86
C SER A 289 11.09 1.44 -2.90
N GLY A 290 12.20 1.96 -3.43
CA GLY A 290 13.23 2.65 -2.64
C GLY A 290 12.84 4.09 -2.23
N GLN A 291 11.69 4.59 -2.70
CA GLN A 291 11.18 5.93 -2.39
C GLN A 291 9.78 5.85 -1.77
N SER A 292 8.76 5.62 -2.60
CA SER A 292 7.36 5.51 -2.19
C SER A 292 6.60 4.50 -3.05
N ALA A 293 5.52 3.96 -2.51
CA ALA A 293 4.54 3.15 -3.23
C ALA A 293 3.15 3.74 -2.96
N SER A 294 2.38 3.98 -4.02
CA SER A 294 1.03 4.53 -3.92
C SER A 294 0.01 3.61 -4.60
N MET A 295 -1.20 3.56 -4.04
CA MET A 295 -2.32 2.78 -4.55
C MET A 295 -3.54 3.69 -4.62
N HIS A 296 -4.14 3.81 -5.80
CA HIS A 296 -5.26 4.70 -6.05
C HIS A 296 -6.40 3.92 -6.70
N ALA A 297 -7.63 4.16 -6.24
CA ALA A 297 -8.85 3.69 -6.88
C ALA A 297 -9.90 4.79 -6.80
N THR A 298 -10.67 4.99 -7.87
CA THR A 298 -11.83 5.90 -7.86
C THR A 298 -13.05 5.31 -7.15
N GLN A 299 -12.99 4.02 -6.85
CA GLN A 299 -14.02 3.25 -6.14
C GLN A 299 -13.39 2.57 -4.91
N HIS A 300 -13.56 1.27 -4.72
CA HIS A 300 -13.13 0.56 -3.51
C HIS A 300 -11.70 0.00 -3.62
N ILE A 301 -10.96 0.03 -2.52
CA ILE A 301 -9.78 -0.80 -2.29
C ILE A 301 -10.17 -1.87 -1.28
N THR A 302 -9.99 -3.14 -1.63
CA THR A 302 -10.21 -4.28 -0.72
C THR A 302 -8.90 -4.99 -0.48
N VAL A 303 -8.53 -5.15 0.80
CA VAL A 303 -7.36 -5.91 1.23
C VAL A 303 -7.84 -7.10 2.05
N SER A 304 -7.48 -8.31 1.64
CA SER A 304 -7.86 -9.54 2.33
C SER A 304 -6.63 -10.39 2.63
N SER A 305 -6.61 -11.02 3.80
CA SER A 305 -5.59 -11.97 4.21
C SER A 305 -6.29 -13.18 4.83
N GLY A 306 -5.89 -14.39 4.44
CA GLY A 306 -6.35 -15.62 5.08
C GLY A 306 -5.69 -15.89 6.43
N ALA A 307 -4.74 -15.04 6.84
CA ALA A 307 -4.03 -15.13 8.10
C ALA A 307 -3.93 -13.74 8.75
N GLN A 308 -2.73 -13.15 8.82
CA GLN A 308 -2.51 -11.84 9.43
C GLN A 308 -2.46 -10.72 8.40
N LEU A 309 -2.99 -9.56 8.76
CA LEU A 309 -2.70 -8.29 8.10
C LEU A 309 -1.79 -7.46 9.02
N THR A 310 -0.60 -7.12 8.56
CA THR A 310 0.39 -6.36 9.35
C THR A 310 0.69 -5.03 8.67
N GLN A 311 0.60 -3.94 9.42
CA GLN A 311 0.93 -2.59 8.97
C GLN A 311 2.04 -2.02 9.85
N LEU A 312 3.18 -1.65 9.26
CA LEU A 312 4.35 -1.14 9.97
C LEU A 312 4.75 0.20 9.36
N ALA A 313 4.90 1.23 10.20
CA ALA A 313 5.32 2.55 9.77
C ALA A 313 6.31 3.15 10.78
N LYS A 314 7.37 3.78 10.28
CA LYS A 314 8.39 4.48 11.10
C LYS A 314 8.02 5.93 11.38
N GLY A 315 7.44 6.63 10.40
CA GLY A 315 7.10 8.06 10.47
C GLY A 315 5.69 8.35 10.99
N GLY A 316 4.93 7.32 11.35
CA GLY A 316 3.54 7.40 11.81
C GLY A 316 2.52 6.86 10.79
N MET A 317 1.26 6.76 11.22
CA MET A 317 0.13 6.27 10.43
C MET A 317 -1.02 7.28 10.49
N LEU A 318 -1.59 7.62 9.33
CA LEU A 318 -2.76 8.49 9.21
C LEU A 318 -3.89 7.71 8.52
N THR A 319 -5.09 7.74 9.08
CA THR A 319 -6.30 7.24 8.43
C THR A 319 -7.33 8.34 8.44
N HIS A 320 -7.86 8.68 7.26
CA HIS A 320 -8.88 9.70 7.10
C HIS A 320 -10.07 9.13 6.33
N VAL A 321 -11.27 9.41 6.83
CA VAL A 321 -12.54 9.05 6.19
C VAL A 321 -13.36 10.32 6.06
N SER A 322 -13.58 10.79 4.84
CA SER A 322 -14.33 12.04 4.59
C SER A 322 -15.84 11.86 4.74
N GLN A 323 -16.37 10.67 4.42
CA GLN A 323 -17.80 10.36 4.43
C GLN A 323 -18.05 8.88 4.79
N GLY A 324 -19.23 8.55 5.33
CA GLY A 324 -19.65 7.17 5.63
C GLY A 324 -19.20 6.61 6.99
N GLY A 325 -18.12 7.15 7.58
CA GLY A 325 -17.61 6.78 8.90
C GLY A 325 -16.64 5.60 8.91
N GLN A 326 -16.06 5.30 10.08
CA GLN A 326 -15.06 4.23 10.27
C GLN A 326 -15.60 3.17 11.24
N ARG A 327 -15.36 1.89 10.94
CA ARG A 327 -15.67 0.76 11.82
C ARG A 327 -14.44 -0.10 12.02
N ASN A 328 -14.11 -0.38 13.28
CA ASN A 328 -13.20 -1.46 13.67
C ASN A 328 -14.01 -2.53 14.40
N THR A 329 -13.90 -3.79 13.99
CA THR A 329 -14.68 -4.89 14.58
C THR A 329 -13.79 -6.11 14.69
N VAL A 330 -13.69 -6.62 15.92
CA VAL A 330 -13.01 -7.88 16.24
C VAL A 330 -14.07 -8.85 16.74
N THR A 331 -14.28 -9.93 15.99
CA THR A 331 -15.29 -10.95 16.33
C THR A 331 -14.82 -11.89 17.42
N GLN A 332 -13.53 -12.22 17.43
CA GLN A 332 -12.87 -13.03 18.47
C GLN A 332 -11.47 -12.48 18.73
N GLY A 333 -11.05 -12.51 20.00
CA GLY A 333 -9.80 -11.90 20.45
C GLY A 333 -9.99 -10.47 20.97
N ASP A 334 -8.89 -9.89 21.43
CA ASP A 334 -8.89 -8.60 22.13
C ASP A 334 -8.61 -7.43 21.18
N VAL A 335 -9.06 -6.23 21.58
CA VAL A 335 -8.69 -4.97 20.93
C VAL A 335 -7.79 -4.19 21.89
N ALA A 336 -6.58 -3.87 21.45
CA ALA A 336 -5.65 -3.03 22.18
C ALA A 336 -5.34 -1.76 21.37
N SER A 337 -5.26 -0.62 22.05
CA SER A 337 -4.73 0.64 21.52
C SER A 337 -3.85 1.23 22.60
N GLU A 338 -2.60 1.53 22.28
CA GLU A 338 -1.58 1.91 23.26
C GLU A 338 -0.70 3.02 22.69
N ALA A 339 -0.45 4.05 23.50
CA ALA A 339 0.55 5.08 23.24
C ALA A 339 1.65 4.96 24.29
N GLN A 340 2.76 4.28 23.96
CA GLN A 340 3.81 3.95 24.95
C GLN A 340 4.64 5.16 25.40
N ALA A 341 4.77 6.19 24.56
CA ALA A 341 5.56 7.38 24.83
C ALA A 341 4.82 8.68 24.44
N GLY A 342 3.49 8.66 24.46
CA GLY A 342 2.67 9.80 24.04
C GLY A 342 1.26 9.76 24.61
N HIS A 343 0.36 10.54 24.02
CA HIS A 343 -1.00 10.73 24.51
C HIS A 343 -2.02 9.95 23.67
N MET A 344 -3.14 9.58 24.29
CA MET A 344 -4.29 9.03 23.59
C MET A 344 -5.46 10.03 23.67
N ASN A 345 -5.97 10.43 22.52
CA ASN A 345 -7.11 11.35 22.40
C ASN A 345 -8.30 10.64 21.75
N LEU A 346 -9.45 10.68 22.44
CA LEU A 346 -10.73 10.17 21.94
C LEU A 346 -11.75 11.31 22.01
N THR A 347 -12.08 11.87 20.86
CA THR A 347 -12.93 13.07 20.76
C THR A 347 -14.06 12.85 19.74
N ALA A 348 -15.21 13.47 19.99
CA ALA A 348 -16.32 13.52 19.06
C ALA A 348 -17.08 14.84 19.24
N ASN A 349 -17.62 15.39 18.15
CA ASN A 349 -18.47 16.59 18.21
C ASN A 349 -19.87 16.29 18.78
N GLN A 350 -20.26 15.02 18.82
CA GLN A 350 -21.52 14.54 19.39
C GLN A 350 -21.20 13.60 20.56
N ASN A 351 -21.97 12.53 20.72
CA ASN A 351 -21.83 11.62 21.84
C ASN A 351 -20.61 10.72 21.69
N ILE A 352 -19.93 10.45 22.81
CA ILE A 352 -19.00 9.34 22.99
C ILE A 352 -19.67 8.32 23.90
N THR A 353 -19.59 7.03 23.55
CA THR A 353 -20.15 5.94 24.37
C THR A 353 -19.09 4.87 24.60
N MET A 354 -18.87 4.51 25.86
CA MET A 354 -17.99 3.42 26.28
C MET A 354 -18.81 2.49 27.16
N ALA A 355 -18.88 1.20 26.80
CA ALA A 355 -19.70 0.24 27.51
C ALA A 355 -19.08 -1.16 27.47
N SER A 356 -19.04 -1.82 28.63
CA SER A 356 -18.89 -3.27 28.76
C SER A 356 -20.28 -3.88 28.91
N LYS A 357 -20.55 -4.99 28.21
CA LYS A 357 -21.90 -5.58 28.17
C LYS A 357 -22.11 -6.74 29.14
N THR A 358 -21.03 -7.35 29.60
CA THR A 358 -21.08 -8.60 30.37
C THR A 358 -20.31 -8.52 31.67
N LEU A 359 -19.23 -7.74 31.69
CA LEU A 359 -18.32 -7.60 32.83
C LEU A 359 -18.10 -6.11 33.10
N ASP A 360 -16.93 -5.76 33.62
CA ASP A 360 -16.63 -4.42 34.09
C ASP A 360 -16.13 -3.48 32.99
N ALA A 361 -16.30 -2.18 33.23
CA ALA A 361 -15.62 -1.11 32.51
C ALA A 361 -14.85 -0.26 33.53
N SER A 362 -13.52 -0.17 33.37
CA SER A 362 -12.64 0.53 34.30
C SER A 362 -11.97 1.75 33.66
N VAL A 363 -11.89 2.86 34.40
CA VAL A 363 -11.10 4.04 34.05
C VAL A 363 -10.08 4.26 35.16
N LEU A 364 -8.79 4.03 34.85
CA LEU A 364 -7.70 4.09 35.82
C LEU A 364 -6.73 5.21 35.42
N GLY A 365 -6.38 6.07 36.38
CA GLY A 365 -5.37 7.10 36.23
C GLY A 365 -4.37 7.02 37.38
N HIS A 366 -3.07 7.18 37.09
CA HIS A 366 -2.02 7.10 38.11
C HIS A 366 -1.99 8.34 39.02
N GLU A 367 -2.05 9.54 38.42
CA GLU A 367 -2.05 10.79 39.19
C GLU A 367 -3.46 11.31 39.48
N ASN A 368 -4.29 11.42 38.43
CA ASN A 368 -5.62 12.00 38.52
C ASN A 368 -6.59 11.35 37.52
N VAL A 369 -7.87 11.31 37.86
CA VAL A 369 -8.97 11.02 36.93
C VAL A 369 -9.96 12.19 36.99
N ASN A 370 -10.11 12.90 35.87
CA ASN A 370 -10.99 14.08 35.78
C ASN A 370 -12.27 13.74 35.03
N ILE A 371 -13.43 13.94 35.66
CA ILE A 371 -14.75 13.76 35.06
C ILE A 371 -15.53 15.06 35.23
N LYS A 372 -15.98 15.65 34.11
CA LYS A 372 -16.61 16.97 34.12
C LYS A 372 -17.69 17.09 33.05
N ALA A 373 -18.83 17.63 33.44
CA ALA A 373 -19.81 18.26 32.55
C ALA A 373 -19.76 19.79 32.75
N THR A 374 -19.78 20.55 31.65
CA THR A 374 -19.65 22.03 31.73
C THR A 374 -21.00 22.74 31.87
N GLU A 375 -22.07 22.17 31.32
CA GLU A 375 -23.36 22.87 31.22
C GLU A 375 -24.37 22.41 32.26
N ASP A 376 -24.57 21.09 32.41
CA ASP A 376 -25.67 20.56 33.21
C ASP A 376 -25.19 19.68 34.37
N SER A 377 -25.01 18.37 34.15
CA SER A 377 -24.87 17.41 35.24
C SER A 377 -23.88 16.27 34.96
N VAL A 378 -23.31 15.72 36.03
CA VAL A 378 -22.64 14.41 36.03
C VAL A 378 -23.54 13.45 36.78
N LEU A 379 -24.04 12.43 36.10
CA LEU A 379 -24.96 11.44 36.66
C LEU A 379 -24.17 10.19 37.07
N VAL A 380 -24.38 9.73 38.31
CA VAL A 380 -23.82 8.48 38.83
C VAL A 380 -24.96 7.69 39.46
N ASP A 381 -25.24 6.52 38.90
CA ASP A 381 -26.28 5.61 39.36
C ASP A 381 -25.68 4.21 39.55
N ALA A 382 -26.08 3.51 40.62
CA ALA A 382 -25.60 2.19 40.97
C ALA A 382 -26.74 1.36 41.57
N GLY A 383 -26.90 0.12 41.11
CA GLY A 383 -27.98 -0.75 41.58
C GLY A 383 -27.89 -1.15 43.07
N GLN A 384 -26.72 -1.00 43.70
CA GLN A 384 -26.52 -1.33 45.11
C GLN A 384 -25.88 -0.18 45.90
N HIS A 385 -24.63 0.20 45.58
CA HIS A 385 -23.93 1.24 46.33
C HIS A 385 -22.94 2.03 45.47
N ILE A 386 -22.76 3.31 45.81
CA ILE A 386 -21.64 4.14 45.35
C ILE A 386 -20.60 4.15 46.47
N ARG A 387 -19.38 3.67 46.20
CA ARG A 387 -18.26 3.71 47.14
C ARG A 387 -17.29 4.81 46.74
N LEU A 388 -17.02 5.73 47.65
CA LEU A 388 -15.96 6.72 47.54
C LEU A 388 -14.97 6.46 48.67
N GLU A 389 -13.69 6.36 48.34
CA GLU A 389 -12.63 6.08 49.30
C GLU A 389 -11.43 6.96 49.00
N ALA A 390 -10.91 7.62 50.02
CA ALA A 390 -9.76 8.50 49.92
C ALA A 390 -8.93 8.39 51.21
N ALA A 391 -7.61 8.46 51.09
CA ALA A 391 -6.70 8.35 52.22
C ALA A 391 -6.77 9.54 53.20
N ASP A 392 -7.02 10.75 52.68
CA ASP A 392 -7.03 11.98 53.48
C ASP A 392 -8.44 12.54 53.72
N SER A 393 -9.23 12.75 52.66
CA SER A 393 -10.59 13.29 52.80
C SER A 393 -11.46 13.09 51.56
N ILE A 394 -12.78 13.04 51.77
CA ILE A 394 -13.80 13.11 50.71
C ILE A 394 -14.56 14.41 50.90
N THR A 395 -14.70 15.22 49.84
CA THR A 395 -15.37 16.53 49.90
C THR A 395 -16.46 16.65 48.83
N LEU A 396 -17.67 17.00 49.24
CA LEU A 396 -18.80 17.31 48.39
C LEU A 396 -19.05 18.83 48.46
N VAL A 397 -18.97 19.53 47.33
CA VAL A 397 -18.98 21.00 47.30
C VAL A 397 -20.17 21.51 46.49
N CYS A 398 -20.83 22.57 46.99
CA CYS A 398 -21.89 23.29 46.30
C CYS A 398 -21.63 24.81 46.31
N GLY A 399 -22.20 25.52 45.34
CA GLY A 399 -22.19 26.99 45.30
C GLY A 399 -20.80 27.63 45.12
N LYS A 400 -19.89 26.97 44.39
CA LYS A 400 -18.48 27.40 44.21
C LYS A 400 -17.67 27.47 45.51
N GLY A 401 -17.86 26.50 46.41
CA GLY A 401 -17.13 26.45 47.69
C GLY A 401 -17.82 27.14 48.85
N LYS A 402 -19.03 27.71 48.63
CA LYS A 402 -19.80 28.37 49.69
C LYS A 402 -20.43 27.40 50.68
N ALA A 403 -20.72 26.17 50.25
CA ALA A 403 -21.24 25.12 51.11
C ALA A 403 -20.56 23.78 50.78
N TYR A 404 -20.24 22.98 51.78
CA TYR A 404 -19.64 21.67 51.57
C TYR A 404 -19.91 20.69 52.73
N ILE A 405 -19.77 19.40 52.41
CA ILE A 405 -19.66 18.30 53.36
C ILE A 405 -18.28 17.68 53.16
N LYS A 406 -17.51 17.54 54.23
CA LYS A 406 -16.16 16.96 54.19
C LYS A 406 -16.02 15.86 55.24
N LEU A 407 -15.62 14.67 54.80
CA LEU A 407 -15.23 13.56 55.66
C LEU A 407 -13.70 13.52 55.74
N THR A 408 -13.14 13.45 56.94
CA THR A 408 -11.68 13.42 57.15
C THR A 408 -11.22 12.02 57.55
N LYS A 409 -9.92 11.73 57.35
CA LYS A 409 -9.28 10.48 57.80
C LYS A 409 -9.35 10.22 59.31
N ASP A 410 -9.52 11.28 60.10
CA ASP A 410 -9.60 11.20 61.55
C ASP A 410 -11.03 10.86 62.03
N GLY A 411 -11.99 10.72 61.09
CA GLY A 411 -13.38 10.37 61.37
C GLY A 411 -14.33 11.56 61.52
N ASP A 412 -13.85 12.80 61.34
CA ASP A 412 -14.66 14.00 61.45
C ASP A 412 -15.56 14.21 60.22
N ILE A 413 -16.78 14.71 60.45
CA ILE A 413 -17.70 15.17 59.42
C ILE A 413 -17.92 16.68 59.57
N GLU A 414 -17.36 17.47 58.67
CA GLU A 414 -17.53 18.92 58.63
C GLU A 414 -18.63 19.30 57.63
N ILE A 415 -19.70 19.96 58.11
CA ILE A 415 -20.82 20.45 57.29
C ILE A 415 -20.85 21.97 57.37
N VAL A 416 -20.39 22.65 56.33
CA VAL A 416 -20.33 24.12 56.28
C VAL A 416 -21.35 24.64 55.28
N GLY A 417 -22.20 25.56 55.74
CA GLY A 417 -23.10 26.35 54.91
C GLY A 417 -22.80 27.85 55.01
N VAL A 418 -23.68 28.67 54.40
CA VAL A 418 -23.56 30.15 54.41
C VAL A 418 -23.62 30.75 55.83
N ARG A 419 -24.20 30.01 56.79
CA ARG A 419 -24.09 30.24 58.23
C ARG A 419 -23.17 29.14 58.78
N LYS A 420 -22.03 29.52 59.35
CA LYS A 420 -21.01 28.57 59.83
C LYS A 420 -21.60 27.65 60.91
N GLY A 421 -21.41 26.34 60.75
CA GLY A 421 -21.68 25.32 61.78
C GLY A 421 -20.63 24.23 61.65
N LEU A 422 -20.23 23.62 62.77
CA LEU A 422 -19.33 22.46 62.82
C LEU A 422 -20.00 21.42 63.72
N LEU A 423 -20.24 20.23 63.18
CA LEU A 423 -20.77 19.09 63.94
C LEU A 423 -19.61 18.19 64.33
N ARG A 424 -19.29 18.12 65.62
CA ARG A 424 -18.31 17.15 66.16
C ARG A 424 -19.05 16.11 66.98
N PHE A 425 -19.00 14.85 66.54
CA PHE A 425 -19.51 13.74 67.32
C PHE A 425 -18.35 13.22 68.18
N THR A 426 -18.45 13.38 69.51
CA THR A 426 -17.38 12.99 70.44
C THR A 426 -17.51 11.56 70.97
N ASP A 427 -18.65 10.91 70.73
CA ASP A 427 -18.98 9.58 71.20
C ASP A 427 -19.59 8.72 70.07
N SER A 428 -19.58 7.39 70.25
CA SER A 428 -20.28 6.45 69.37
C SER A 428 -21.80 6.72 69.43
N LEU A 429 -22.42 6.99 68.27
CA LEU A 429 -23.87 7.01 68.14
C LEU A 429 -24.39 5.56 68.18
N ASP A 430 -24.57 5.00 69.38
CA ASP A 430 -25.34 3.77 69.58
C ASP A 430 -26.84 4.10 69.68
N GLU A 431 -27.68 3.13 69.27
CA GLU A 431 -29.09 3.32 68.88
C GLU A 431 -30.08 3.66 70.03
N PHE A 432 -29.70 4.46 71.02
CA PHE A 432 -30.60 4.84 72.11
C PHE A 432 -30.68 6.36 72.38
N GLY A 433 -31.44 7.04 71.51
CA GLY A 433 -32.52 7.94 71.97
C GLY A 433 -32.19 9.22 72.73
N LYS A 434 -30.96 9.77 72.70
CA LYS A 434 -30.74 11.15 73.16
C LYS A 434 -30.84 12.15 72.00
N PRO A 435 -31.65 13.22 72.13
CA PRO A 435 -31.73 14.27 71.10
C PRO A 435 -30.35 14.88 70.89
N ILE A 436 -29.92 14.94 69.63
CA ILE A 436 -28.75 15.73 69.23
C ILE A 436 -29.16 17.19 69.40
N ASN A 437 -28.71 17.83 70.48
CA ASN A 437 -28.88 19.27 70.65
C ASN A 437 -27.92 19.98 69.69
N MET A 438 -28.41 20.24 68.47
CA MET A 438 -27.81 21.19 67.56
C MET A 438 -27.97 22.58 68.17
N ASN A 439 -26.96 23.08 68.88
CA ASN A 439 -26.94 24.49 69.25
C ASN A 439 -26.78 25.32 67.97
N CYS A 440 -27.88 25.96 67.58
CA CYS A 440 -27.96 26.99 66.54
C CYS A 440 -27.12 28.22 66.89
#